data_AF-A0A7M5X6Y1-F1
#
_entry.id   AF-A0A7M5X6Y1-F1
#
_cell.length_a   1.000
_cell.length_b   1.000
_cell.length_c   1.000
_cell.angle_alpha   90.00
_cell.angle_beta   90.00
_cell.angle_gamma   90.00
#
_symmetry.space_group_name_H-M   'P 1'
#
loop_
_entity.id
_entity.type
_entity.pdbx_description
1 polymer ?
#
loop_
_entity_poly.entity_id
_entity_poly.type
_entity_poly.pdbx_seq_one_letter_code
_entity_poly.pdbx_strand_id
1 'polypeptide(L)'
;MENPKKCMKCSNHGTKKCGQCLQVYYCSRDCQMAHWKIHKPSCKPCNKPKGASTEKRKESKNMKRAKTIYVKAGSFDSYDEFDAKTELFELESYGNEAGEMKEIRSRFGWKDVSGTRYKFYSPNEIDFQWYYYIYYDDTRNRVKRFSDENVFASGCCSSKIYGDVIILRSGPMGSNSYDESISVKDLYDCFEFYQTHNSVKVFQQREYKRCMQSFGGTGGQQPSWQMGESFKYGENIFVSKIL
;
A
#
# COMPACT_ATOMS: atom_id res chain seq x y z
N MET A 1 2.91 38.39 26.79
CA MET A 1 3.00 37.75 28.11
C MET A 1 2.19 36.45 28.06
N GLU A 2 2.83 35.29 27.90
CA GLU A 2 2.10 34.01 27.84
C GLU A 2 1.66 33.58 29.24
N ASN A 3 0.34 33.39 29.41
CA ASN A 3 -0.26 32.95 30.66
C ASN A 3 0.15 31.48 30.94
N PRO A 4 0.74 31.14 32.10
CA PRO A 4 1.24 29.79 32.36
C PRO A 4 0.13 28.75 32.28
N LYS A 5 0.40 27.65 31.57
CA LYS A 5 -0.50 26.48 31.42
C LYS A 5 -0.63 25.80 32.79
N LYS A 6 -1.60 26.22 33.59
CA LYS A 6 -1.87 25.67 34.92
C LYS A 6 -2.99 24.64 34.90
N CYS A 7 -2.84 23.60 35.70
CA CYS A 7 -3.83 22.56 35.92
C CYS A 7 -5.05 23.16 36.60
N MET A 8 -6.24 23.01 36.00
CA MET A 8 -7.48 23.56 36.57
C MET A 8 -7.94 22.87 37.87
N LYS A 9 -7.32 21.75 38.26
CA LYS A 9 -7.66 21.05 39.51
C LYS A 9 -6.73 21.38 40.67
N CYS A 10 -5.43 21.45 40.44
CA CYS A 10 -4.42 21.58 41.49
C CYS A 10 -3.43 22.74 41.27
N SER A 11 -3.64 23.55 40.24
CA SER A 11 -2.82 24.74 39.90
C SER A 11 -1.35 24.49 39.55
N ASN A 12 -0.87 23.24 39.62
CA ASN A 12 0.44 22.80 39.11
C ASN A 12 0.56 22.96 37.59
N HIS A 13 1.76 22.79 37.02
CA HIS A 13 1.96 22.88 35.57
C HIS A 13 1.13 21.84 34.81
N GLY A 14 0.29 22.30 33.88
CA GLY A 14 -0.64 21.51 33.08
C GLY A 14 -0.04 21.15 31.72
N THR A 15 0.28 19.87 31.52
CA THR A 15 0.85 19.35 30.27
C THR A 15 -0.20 18.83 29.29
N LYS A 16 -1.42 18.55 29.76
CA LYS A 16 -2.51 17.95 28.98
C LYS A 16 -3.68 18.91 28.83
N LYS A 17 -4.41 18.88 27.71
CA LYS A 17 -5.64 19.65 27.49
C LYS A 17 -6.88 18.78 27.62
N CYS A 18 -8.02 19.37 27.98
CA CYS A 18 -9.30 18.67 27.82
C CYS A 18 -9.49 18.27 26.36
N GLY A 19 -9.72 16.98 26.09
CA GLY A 19 -9.86 16.47 24.71
C GLY A 19 -11.06 17.03 23.94
N GLN A 20 -12.09 17.53 24.63
CA GLN A 20 -13.29 18.07 24.01
C GLN A 20 -13.18 19.57 23.69
N CYS A 21 -12.93 20.41 24.69
CA CYS A 21 -12.88 21.86 24.48
C CYS A 21 -11.48 22.37 24.11
N LEU A 22 -10.40 21.65 24.48
CA LEU A 22 -9.01 22.10 24.35
C LEU A 22 -8.68 23.45 25.03
N GLN A 23 -9.60 24.01 25.81
CA GLN A 23 -9.45 25.34 26.44
C GLN A 23 -8.82 25.28 27.83
N VAL A 24 -8.98 24.17 28.55
CA VAL A 24 -8.45 23.99 29.91
C VAL A 24 -7.33 22.96 29.95
N TYR A 25 -6.39 23.15 30.89
CA TYR A 25 -5.21 22.30 31.07
C TYR A 25 -5.28 21.49 32.36
N TYR A 26 -4.64 20.33 32.35
CA TYR A 26 -4.50 19.40 33.47
C TYR A 26 -3.08 18.82 33.51
N CYS A 27 -2.57 18.52 34.71
CA CYS A 27 -1.31 17.79 34.86
C CYS A 27 -1.48 16.27 34.65
N SER A 28 -2.66 15.73 34.96
CA SER A 28 -2.97 14.29 34.83
C SER A 28 -4.44 14.04 34.47
N ARG A 29 -4.75 12.79 34.08
CA ARG A 29 -6.13 12.34 33.81
C ARG A 29 -6.97 12.36 35.09
N ASP A 30 -6.38 12.07 36.24
CA ASP A 30 -7.07 12.09 37.52
C ASP A 30 -7.51 13.50 37.89
N CYS A 31 -6.66 14.50 37.62
CA CYS A 31 -7.02 15.91 37.78
C CYS A 31 -8.16 16.33 36.84
N GLN A 32 -8.16 15.83 35.60
CA GLN A 32 -9.25 16.07 34.66
C GLN A 32 -10.57 15.45 35.16
N MET A 33 -10.55 14.19 35.62
CA MET A 33 -11.75 13.50 36.12
C MET A 33 -12.28 14.12 37.41
N ALA A 34 -11.40 14.52 38.33
CA ALA A 34 -11.79 15.20 39.56
C ALA A 34 -12.41 16.59 39.31
N HIS A 35 -11.95 17.31 38.28
CA HIS A 35 -12.54 18.58 37.86
C HIS A 35 -13.76 18.40 36.93
N TRP A 36 -14.00 17.21 36.39
CA TRP A 36 -14.99 16.96 35.36
C TRP A 36 -16.41 17.37 35.75
N LYS A 37 -16.83 17.12 37.00
CA LYS A 37 -18.17 17.50 37.47
C LYS A 37 -18.44 19.02 37.35
N ILE A 38 -17.39 19.83 37.51
CA ILE A 38 -17.45 21.30 37.44
C ILE A 38 -17.22 21.78 36.00
N HIS A 39 -16.34 21.12 35.25
CA HIS A 39 -16.01 21.49 33.88
C HIS A 39 -17.09 21.07 32.87
N LYS A 40 -17.77 19.94 33.09
CA LYS A 40 -18.71 19.33 32.13
C LYS A 40 -19.80 20.30 31.65
N PRO A 41 -20.46 21.11 32.50
CA PRO A 41 -21.47 22.07 32.06
C PRO A 41 -20.94 23.16 31.12
N SER A 42 -19.66 23.52 31.23
CA SER A 42 -19.02 24.58 30.44
C SER A 42 -18.12 24.05 29.31
N CYS A 43 -17.93 22.74 29.21
CA CYS A 43 -17.09 22.10 28.22
C CYS A 43 -17.76 22.09 26.85
N LYS A 44 -17.51 23.12 26.04
CA LYS A 44 -17.98 23.21 24.65
C LYS A 44 -16.94 22.62 23.68
N PRO A 45 -17.32 21.75 22.73
CA PRO A 45 -16.41 21.24 21.72
C PRO A 45 -15.79 22.38 20.91
N CYS A 46 -14.47 22.47 20.87
CA CYS A 46 -13.81 23.38 19.92
C CYS A 46 -13.69 22.63 18.59
N ASN A 47 -14.47 23.06 17.58
CA ASN A 47 -14.30 22.67 16.19
C ASN A 47 -12.93 23.18 15.68
N LYS A 48 -11.87 22.46 16.00
CA LYS A 48 -10.63 22.46 15.25
C LYS A 48 -10.46 21.06 14.68
N PRO A 49 -10.06 20.92 13.41
CA PRO A 49 -9.90 19.61 12.80
C PRO A 49 -8.77 18.91 13.55
N LYS A 50 -9.13 17.87 14.30
CA LYS A 50 -8.19 16.92 14.87
C LYS A 50 -8.55 15.56 14.31
N GLY A 51 -7.52 14.90 13.81
CA GLY A 51 -7.61 13.68 13.06
C GLY A 51 -8.37 12.56 13.76
N ALA A 52 -8.78 11.63 12.89
CA ALA A 52 -9.34 10.32 13.14
C ALA A 52 -10.79 10.25 13.62
N SER A 53 -11.62 9.93 12.62
CA SER A 53 -12.57 8.81 12.59
C SER A 53 -14.07 9.13 12.67
N THR A 54 -14.77 8.45 11.76
CA THR A 54 -16.22 8.28 11.57
C THR A 54 -17.04 9.41 10.92
N GLU A 55 -17.39 9.13 9.65
CA GLU A 55 -18.68 9.40 8.98
C GLU A 55 -19.05 10.83 8.53
N LYS A 56 -18.74 11.15 7.26
CA LYS A 56 -19.70 11.14 6.13
C LYS A 56 -19.10 11.86 4.92
N ARG A 57 -18.82 11.04 3.90
CA ARG A 57 -18.76 11.28 2.46
C ARG A 57 -19.37 12.63 2.05
N LYS A 58 -18.55 13.69 2.02
CA LYS A 58 -18.73 14.74 1.03
C LYS A 58 -17.94 14.30 -0.19
N GLU A 59 -18.70 13.91 -1.19
CA GLU A 59 -18.30 13.52 -2.53
C GLU A 59 -17.38 14.60 -3.11
N SER A 60 -16.07 14.38 -3.00
CA SER A 60 -15.07 15.13 -3.74
C SER A 60 -15.14 14.67 -5.19
N LYS A 61 -15.90 15.40 -6.01
CA LYS A 61 -16.08 15.19 -7.45
C LYS A 61 -14.80 15.44 -8.27
N ASN A 62 -13.65 14.94 -7.82
CA ASN A 62 -12.41 14.93 -8.58
C ASN A 62 -11.36 13.95 -8.01
N MET A 63 -11.76 12.72 -7.67
CA MET A 63 -10.81 11.68 -7.23
C MET A 63 -10.17 11.04 -8.48
N LYS A 64 -8.86 11.24 -8.66
CA LYS A 64 -8.04 10.72 -9.78
C LYS A 64 -8.05 9.18 -9.81
N ARG A 65 -8.90 8.54 -10.63
CA ARG A 65 -8.99 7.08 -10.65
C ARG A 65 -7.66 6.41 -11.05
N ALA A 66 -7.32 5.30 -10.43
CA ALA A 66 -6.13 4.55 -10.79
C ALA A 66 -6.43 3.65 -11.98
N LYS A 67 -5.72 3.83 -13.10
CA LYS A 67 -5.78 2.90 -14.24
C LYS A 67 -5.10 1.59 -13.85
N THR A 68 -5.81 0.49 -14.06
CA THR A 68 -5.38 -0.87 -13.79
C THR A 68 -5.58 -1.73 -15.03
N ILE A 69 -4.76 -2.77 -15.15
CA ILE A 69 -4.86 -3.74 -16.25
C ILE A 69 -5.30 -5.07 -15.67
N TYR A 70 -6.46 -5.55 -16.11
CA TYR A 70 -6.88 -6.93 -15.91
C TYR A 70 -6.18 -7.81 -16.95
N VAL A 71 -5.64 -8.96 -16.54
CA VAL A 71 -4.99 -9.91 -17.44
C VAL A 71 -5.61 -11.28 -17.22
N LYS A 72 -6.29 -11.80 -18.26
CA LYS A 72 -6.88 -13.14 -18.25
C LYS A 72 -5.81 -14.22 -18.17
N ALA A 73 -6.12 -15.32 -17.50
CA ALA A 73 -5.27 -16.50 -17.49
C ALA A 73 -5.08 -17.10 -18.89
N GLY A 74 -4.03 -17.91 -19.04
CA GLY A 74 -3.66 -18.62 -20.26
C GLY A 74 -2.29 -18.25 -20.79
N SER A 75 -1.86 -19.00 -21.82
CA SER A 75 -0.67 -18.72 -22.62
C SER A 75 -0.97 -17.72 -23.74
N PHE A 76 0.08 -17.10 -24.25
CA PHE A 76 0.08 -16.24 -25.42
C PHE A 76 1.47 -16.31 -26.04
N ASP A 77 1.55 -16.22 -27.37
CA ASP A 77 2.82 -16.31 -28.11
C ASP A 77 3.21 -15.00 -28.81
N SER A 78 2.35 -13.98 -28.72
CA SER A 78 2.57 -12.66 -29.32
C SER A 78 1.97 -11.53 -28.49
N TYR A 79 2.37 -10.30 -28.83
CA TYR A 79 1.77 -9.09 -28.24
C TYR A 79 0.27 -8.99 -28.51
N ASP A 80 -0.19 -9.31 -29.73
CA ASP A 80 -1.61 -9.18 -30.09
C ASP A 80 -2.49 -10.16 -29.29
N GLU A 81 -2.00 -11.37 -29.06
CA GLU A 81 -2.68 -12.34 -28.18
C GLU A 81 -2.68 -11.92 -26.72
N PHE A 82 -1.58 -11.32 -26.25
CA PHE A 82 -1.51 -10.76 -24.91
C PHE A 82 -2.49 -9.59 -24.75
N ASP A 83 -2.49 -8.63 -25.68
CA ASP A 83 -3.37 -7.46 -25.67
C ASP A 83 -4.85 -7.88 -25.68
N ALA A 84 -5.23 -8.87 -26.50
CA ALA A 84 -6.57 -9.44 -26.53
C ALA A 84 -7.01 -10.11 -25.21
N LYS A 85 -6.05 -10.49 -24.35
CA LYS A 85 -6.30 -11.04 -23.00
C LYS A 85 -6.29 -9.96 -21.91
N THR A 86 -5.96 -8.72 -22.25
CA THR A 86 -5.97 -7.62 -21.31
C THR A 86 -7.23 -6.78 -21.39
N GLU A 87 -7.60 -6.15 -20.28
CA GLU A 87 -8.66 -5.15 -20.24
C GLU A 87 -8.25 -4.00 -19.31
N LEU A 88 -8.38 -2.78 -19.80
CA LEU A 88 -8.13 -1.57 -19.00
C LEU A 88 -9.39 -1.20 -18.22
N PHE A 89 -9.22 -0.96 -16.93
CA PHE A 89 -10.29 -0.43 -16.09
C PHE A 89 -9.75 0.52 -15.04
N GLU A 90 -10.65 1.29 -14.45
CA GLU A 90 -10.33 2.28 -13.43
C GLU A 90 -10.84 1.82 -12.06
N LEU A 91 -9.96 1.79 -11.06
CA LEU A 91 -10.33 1.59 -9.66
C LEU A 91 -10.86 2.92 -9.08
N GLU A 92 -12.04 2.86 -8.48
CA GLU A 92 -12.68 4.01 -7.83
C GLU A 92 -12.11 4.29 -6.44
N SER A 93 -11.70 3.24 -5.74
CA SER A 93 -11.07 3.26 -4.42
C SER A 93 -9.57 2.97 -4.59
N TYR A 94 -8.77 4.02 -4.76
CA TYR A 94 -7.32 3.94 -4.96
C TYR A 94 -6.56 4.70 -3.86
N GLY A 95 -5.29 4.33 -3.62
CA GLY A 95 -4.42 4.99 -2.63
C GLY A 95 -4.63 4.50 -1.19
N ASN A 96 -5.50 3.51 -1.00
CA ASN A 96 -5.66 2.75 0.22
C ASN A 96 -5.82 1.28 -0.15
N GLU A 97 -4.83 0.46 0.20
CA GLU A 97 -4.80 -0.98 -0.08
C GLU A 97 -6.09 -1.69 0.35
N ALA A 98 -6.62 -1.37 1.53
CA ALA A 98 -7.85 -1.99 2.02
C ALA A 98 -9.08 -1.60 1.17
N GLY A 99 -9.07 -0.39 0.60
CA GLY A 99 -10.10 0.08 -0.32
C GLY A 99 -10.00 -0.60 -1.68
N GLU A 100 -8.79 -0.67 -2.23
CA GLU A 100 -8.47 -1.35 -3.50
C GLU A 100 -8.90 -2.82 -3.44
N MET A 101 -8.47 -3.55 -2.41
CA MET A 101 -8.83 -4.96 -2.23
C MET A 101 -10.33 -5.17 -2.06
N LYS A 102 -11.02 -4.26 -1.35
CA LYS A 102 -12.48 -4.35 -1.18
C LYS A 102 -13.21 -4.17 -2.51
N GLU A 103 -12.76 -3.23 -3.34
CA GLU A 103 -13.33 -3.03 -4.67
C GLU A 103 -13.07 -4.24 -5.58
N ILE A 104 -11.84 -4.75 -5.60
CA ILE A 104 -11.47 -5.95 -6.38
C ILE A 104 -12.36 -7.14 -5.98
N ARG A 105 -12.50 -7.41 -4.67
CA ARG A 105 -13.38 -8.48 -4.15
C ARG A 105 -14.83 -8.29 -4.60
N SER A 106 -15.35 -7.06 -4.51
CA SER A 106 -16.73 -6.75 -4.87
C SER A 106 -16.98 -6.86 -6.37
N ARG A 107 -16.02 -6.46 -7.22
CA ARG A 107 -16.19 -6.37 -8.67
C ARG A 107 -15.96 -7.71 -9.36
N PHE A 108 -14.99 -8.50 -8.88
CA PHE A 108 -14.59 -9.76 -9.52
C PHE A 108 -15.03 -11.00 -8.73
N GLY A 109 -15.66 -10.84 -7.56
CA GLY A 109 -16.13 -11.94 -6.72
C GLY A 109 -14.98 -12.76 -6.09
N TRP A 110 -13.77 -12.20 -6.05
CA TRP A 110 -12.60 -12.88 -5.52
C TRP A 110 -12.69 -13.03 -4.00
N LYS A 111 -12.32 -14.21 -3.50
CA LYS A 111 -12.51 -14.58 -2.08
C LYS A 111 -11.27 -14.28 -1.24
N ASP A 112 -10.09 -14.65 -1.73
CA ASP A 112 -8.84 -14.44 -1.04
C ASP A 112 -7.87 -13.59 -1.86
N VAL A 113 -8.03 -12.28 -1.72
CA VAL A 113 -7.11 -11.26 -2.26
C VAL A 113 -6.11 -10.81 -1.18
N SER A 114 -6.07 -11.49 -0.03
CA SER A 114 -5.33 -11.05 1.17
C SER A 114 -3.91 -11.60 1.26
N GLY A 115 -3.60 -12.67 0.53
CA GLY A 115 -2.28 -13.29 0.53
C GLY A 115 -1.36 -12.70 -0.53
N THR A 116 -0.50 -11.77 -0.11
CA THR A 116 0.81 -11.54 -0.75
C THR A 116 0.76 -11.15 -2.23
N ARG A 117 0.29 -9.93 -2.50
CA ARG A 117 0.46 -9.27 -3.81
C ARG A 117 1.93 -9.31 -4.24
N TYR A 118 2.21 -9.87 -5.42
CA TYR A 118 3.56 -9.88 -5.97
C TYR A 118 3.93 -8.49 -6.45
N LYS A 119 5.21 -8.14 -6.29
CA LYS A 119 5.77 -6.87 -6.73
C LYS A 119 6.86 -7.13 -7.76
N PHE A 120 6.75 -6.46 -8.90
CA PHE A 120 7.77 -6.50 -9.95
C PHE A 120 8.03 -5.09 -10.50
N TYR A 121 9.11 -4.95 -11.26
CA TYR A 121 9.62 -3.67 -11.75
C TYR A 121 9.63 -3.59 -13.27
N SER A 122 9.47 -2.37 -13.77
CA SER A 122 9.70 -2.06 -15.17
C SER A 122 11.15 -2.37 -15.59
N PRO A 123 11.38 -2.83 -16.83
CA PRO A 123 12.73 -2.96 -17.38
C PRO A 123 13.46 -1.61 -17.44
N ASN A 124 12.72 -0.50 -17.56
CA ASN A 124 13.29 0.85 -17.67
C ASN A 124 14.19 1.16 -16.44
N GLU A 125 15.49 1.34 -16.68
CA GLU A 125 16.48 1.62 -15.63
C GLU A 125 16.39 3.04 -15.09
N ILE A 126 15.74 3.95 -15.81
CA ILE A 126 15.52 5.34 -15.38
C ILE A 126 14.34 5.40 -14.40
N ASP A 127 13.37 4.49 -14.54
CA ASP A 127 12.11 4.47 -13.80
C ASP A 127 12.12 3.53 -12.57
N PHE A 128 13.20 3.50 -11.79
CA PHE A 128 13.30 2.63 -10.58
C PHE A 128 12.36 3.04 -9.43
N GLN A 129 11.77 4.24 -9.49
CA GLN A 129 10.82 4.72 -8.48
C GLN A 129 9.41 4.19 -8.67
N TRP A 130 9.13 3.54 -9.78
CA TRP A 130 7.84 2.92 -10.04
C TRP A 130 7.95 1.41 -10.09
N TYR A 131 6.86 0.76 -9.71
CA TYR A 131 6.73 -0.70 -9.66
C TYR A 131 5.27 -1.08 -9.88
N TYR A 132 5.04 -2.37 -10.03
CA TYR A 132 3.72 -2.93 -10.26
C TYR A 132 3.36 -3.91 -9.15
N TYR A 133 2.11 -3.87 -8.70
CA TYR A 133 1.50 -4.90 -7.87
C TYR A 133 0.67 -5.84 -8.74
N ILE A 134 0.76 -7.13 -8.45
CA ILE A 134 -0.13 -8.18 -8.96
C ILE A 134 -1.11 -8.57 -7.86
N TYR A 135 -2.39 -8.32 -8.09
CA TYR A 135 -3.48 -8.87 -7.30
C TYR A 135 -4.04 -10.11 -8.01
N TYR A 136 -4.31 -11.16 -7.25
CA TYR A 136 -4.91 -12.40 -7.73
C TYR A 136 -5.74 -13.03 -6.60
N ASP A 137 -6.61 -13.98 -6.94
CA ASP A 137 -7.36 -14.76 -5.96
C ASP A 137 -6.60 -16.03 -5.59
N ASP A 138 -6.00 -16.05 -4.40
CA ASP A 138 -5.16 -17.16 -3.94
C ASP A 138 -5.95 -18.46 -3.71
N THR A 139 -7.28 -18.40 -3.63
CA THR A 139 -8.10 -19.62 -3.61
C THR A 139 -7.86 -20.49 -4.84
N ARG A 140 -7.51 -19.90 -6.00
CA ARG A 140 -7.22 -20.64 -7.24
C ARG A 140 -5.87 -21.38 -7.19
N ASN A 141 -4.84 -20.77 -6.60
CA ASN A 141 -3.54 -21.42 -6.44
C ASN A 141 -3.58 -22.62 -5.48
N ARG A 142 -4.46 -22.57 -4.46
CA ARG A 142 -4.70 -23.69 -3.55
C ARG A 142 -5.36 -24.88 -4.24
N VAL A 143 -6.07 -24.65 -5.35
CA VAL A 143 -6.77 -25.68 -6.12
C VAL A 143 -6.30 -25.69 -7.57
N LYS A 144 -5.00 -25.99 -7.76
CA LYS A 144 -4.26 -26.05 -9.06
C LYS A 144 -4.96 -26.81 -10.20
N ARG A 145 -5.97 -27.63 -9.90
CA ARG A 145 -6.73 -28.44 -10.87
C ARG A 145 -7.83 -27.69 -11.61
N PHE A 146 -8.22 -26.48 -11.20
CA PHE A 146 -9.41 -25.81 -11.76
C PHE A 146 -9.13 -24.44 -12.41
N SER A 147 -7.86 -24.05 -12.59
CA SER A 147 -7.54 -22.75 -13.18
C SER A 147 -6.29 -22.83 -14.03
N ASP A 148 -6.36 -22.20 -15.20
CA ASP A 148 -5.22 -22.06 -16.10
C ASP A 148 -4.12 -21.20 -15.47
N GLU A 149 -2.87 -21.49 -15.84
CA GLU A 149 -1.73 -20.66 -15.46
C GLU A 149 -1.85 -19.28 -16.12
N ASN A 150 -1.54 -18.22 -15.38
CA ASN A 150 -1.31 -16.90 -15.95
C ASN A 150 0.15 -16.77 -16.35
N VAL A 151 0.48 -17.07 -17.62
CA VAL A 151 1.87 -17.10 -18.09
C VAL A 151 2.57 -15.76 -17.90
N PHE A 152 1.83 -14.65 -18.07
CA PHE A 152 2.33 -13.30 -17.79
C PHE A 152 2.77 -13.16 -16.32
N ALA A 153 1.85 -13.41 -15.38
CA ALA A 153 2.12 -13.19 -13.97
C ALA A 153 3.19 -14.15 -13.44
N SER A 154 3.15 -15.42 -13.86
CA SER A 154 4.18 -16.41 -13.55
C SER A 154 5.55 -16.03 -14.09
N GLY A 155 5.63 -15.46 -15.30
CA GLY A 155 6.88 -15.02 -15.93
C GLY A 155 7.52 -13.86 -15.19
N CYS A 156 6.71 -12.91 -14.71
CA CYS A 156 7.20 -11.74 -13.97
C CYS A 156 7.53 -12.04 -12.49
N CYS A 157 7.12 -13.19 -11.95
CA CYS A 157 7.22 -13.51 -10.53
C CYS A 157 8.16 -14.70 -10.26
N SER A 158 8.47 -14.94 -8.99
CA SER A 158 9.28 -16.08 -8.54
C SER A 158 8.44 -17.36 -8.32
N SER A 159 7.15 -17.33 -8.66
CA SER A 159 6.21 -18.41 -8.38
C SER A 159 5.15 -18.50 -9.48
N LYS A 160 4.59 -19.70 -9.65
CA LYS A 160 3.48 -19.93 -10.57
C LYS A 160 2.20 -19.34 -10.02
N ILE A 161 1.53 -18.51 -10.82
CA ILE A 161 0.28 -17.85 -10.49
C ILE A 161 -0.81 -18.37 -11.43
N TYR A 162 -1.93 -18.80 -10.85
CA TYR A 162 -3.06 -19.35 -11.58
C TYR A 162 -4.29 -18.45 -11.49
N GLY A 163 -5.08 -18.43 -12.56
CA GLY A 163 -6.25 -17.57 -12.69
C GLY A 163 -5.93 -16.15 -13.15
N ASP A 164 -6.96 -15.31 -13.18
CA ASP A 164 -6.84 -13.96 -13.69
C ASP A 164 -6.14 -13.07 -12.67
N VAL A 165 -5.45 -12.03 -13.16
CA VAL A 165 -4.71 -11.10 -12.32
C VAL A 165 -5.08 -9.66 -12.62
N ILE A 166 -4.88 -8.78 -11.64
CA ILE A 166 -5.03 -7.34 -11.79
C ILE A 166 -3.68 -6.70 -11.50
N ILE A 167 -3.21 -5.88 -12.43
CA ILE A 167 -1.95 -5.17 -12.35
C ILE A 167 -2.22 -3.70 -12.04
N LEU A 168 -1.58 -3.22 -10.96
CA LEU A 168 -1.67 -1.84 -10.50
C LEU A 168 -0.27 -1.23 -10.47
N ARG A 169 -0.07 -0.12 -11.20
CA ARG A 169 1.16 0.68 -11.09
C ARG A 169 1.17 1.43 -9.77
N SER A 170 2.32 1.48 -9.09
CA SER A 170 2.51 2.13 -7.80
C SER A 170 3.88 2.82 -7.73
N GLY A 171 3.95 3.97 -7.05
CA GLY A 171 5.10 4.89 -7.04
C GLY A 171 5.76 5.04 -5.66
N PRO A 172 6.72 5.98 -5.50
CA PRO A 172 7.32 6.31 -4.21
C PRO A 172 6.28 6.84 -3.20
N MET A 173 6.57 6.71 -1.90
CA MET A 173 5.67 7.17 -0.84
C MET A 173 5.26 8.64 -1.05
N GLY A 174 3.95 8.89 -1.10
CA GLY A 174 3.40 10.25 -1.22
C GLY A 174 3.18 10.75 -2.65
N SER A 175 3.55 9.99 -3.69
CA SER A 175 3.14 10.31 -5.07
C SER A 175 1.73 9.79 -5.33
N ASN A 176 0.72 10.66 -5.24
CA ASN A 176 -0.62 10.40 -5.79
C ASN A 176 -0.72 10.83 -7.28
N SER A 177 0.41 11.14 -7.91
CA SER A 177 0.49 11.57 -9.31
C SER A 177 0.61 10.36 -10.24
N TYR A 178 -0.51 9.72 -10.53
CA TYR A 178 -0.63 8.67 -11.55
C TYR A 178 -0.86 9.27 -12.95
N ASP A 179 -0.30 10.45 -13.23
CA ASP A 179 -0.56 11.18 -14.49
C ASP A 179 0.04 10.43 -15.70
N GLU A 180 1.00 9.54 -15.47
CA GLU A 180 1.48 8.56 -16.46
C GLU A 180 0.68 7.25 -16.39
N SER A 181 -0.12 7.01 -17.41
CA SER A 181 -0.91 5.80 -17.55
C SER A 181 -0.04 4.57 -17.77
N ILE A 182 -0.25 3.52 -16.97
CA ILE A 182 0.17 2.16 -17.32
C ILE A 182 -0.36 1.80 -18.71
N SER A 183 0.51 1.30 -19.60
CA SER A 183 0.10 0.77 -20.90
C SER A 183 0.23 -0.75 -20.95
N VAL A 184 -0.54 -1.40 -21.83
CA VAL A 184 -0.44 -2.85 -22.07
C VAL A 184 0.96 -3.20 -22.60
N LYS A 185 1.54 -2.32 -23.44
CA LYS A 185 2.89 -2.49 -23.96
C LYS A 185 3.96 -2.49 -22.86
N ASP A 186 3.85 -1.61 -21.86
CA ASP A 186 4.78 -1.60 -20.72
C ASP A 186 4.78 -2.95 -19.99
N LEU A 187 3.59 -3.57 -19.84
CA LEU A 187 3.49 -4.89 -19.23
C LEU A 187 4.12 -5.96 -20.11
N TYR A 188 3.84 -5.96 -21.40
CA TYR A 188 4.45 -6.92 -22.32
C TYR A 188 5.99 -6.81 -22.32
N ASP A 189 6.53 -5.59 -22.30
CA ASP A 189 7.98 -5.36 -22.21
C ASP A 189 8.55 -5.88 -20.87
N CYS A 190 7.79 -5.76 -19.77
CA CYS A 190 8.16 -6.41 -18.51
C CYS A 190 8.22 -7.93 -18.67
N PHE A 191 7.21 -8.53 -19.30
CA PHE A 191 7.16 -9.97 -19.52
C PHE A 191 8.37 -10.46 -20.31
N GLU A 192 8.69 -9.83 -21.45
CA GLU A 192 9.86 -10.17 -22.26
C GLU A 192 11.17 -10.02 -21.47
N PHE A 193 11.29 -8.96 -20.67
CA PHE A 193 12.44 -8.75 -19.81
C PHE A 193 12.62 -9.89 -18.79
N TYR A 194 11.57 -10.30 -18.08
CA TYR A 194 11.68 -11.35 -17.07
C TYR A 194 11.85 -12.77 -17.65
N GLN A 195 11.62 -12.98 -18.96
CA GLN A 195 12.02 -14.25 -19.61
C GLN A 195 13.53 -14.50 -19.54
N THR A 196 14.32 -13.43 -19.50
CA THR A 196 15.80 -13.50 -19.50
C THR A 196 16.43 -13.03 -18.19
N HIS A 197 15.64 -12.44 -17.29
CA HIS A 197 16.11 -11.85 -16.04
C HIS A 197 15.48 -12.52 -14.83
N ASN A 198 16.30 -12.87 -13.84
CA ASN A 198 15.81 -13.46 -12.60
C ASN A 198 15.03 -12.43 -11.76
N SER A 199 13.75 -12.69 -11.54
CA SER A 199 12.83 -11.79 -10.83
C SER A 199 13.29 -11.43 -9.41
N VAL A 200 13.86 -12.39 -8.66
CA VAL A 200 14.37 -12.18 -7.29
C VAL A 200 15.57 -11.23 -7.30
N LYS A 201 16.52 -11.43 -8.21
CA LYS A 201 17.69 -10.54 -8.34
C LYS A 201 17.29 -9.11 -8.72
N VAL A 202 16.39 -8.97 -9.69
CA VAL A 202 15.88 -7.65 -10.11
C VAL A 202 15.18 -6.96 -8.94
N PHE A 203 14.32 -7.67 -8.22
CA PHE A 203 13.64 -7.13 -7.04
C PHE A 203 14.63 -6.59 -6.00
N GLN A 204 15.61 -7.40 -5.61
CA GLN A 204 16.63 -7.00 -4.63
C GLN A 204 17.40 -5.74 -5.06
N GLN A 205 17.84 -5.71 -6.32
CA GLN A 205 18.59 -4.57 -6.86
C GLN A 205 17.74 -3.29 -6.89
N ARG A 206 16.48 -3.39 -7.31
CA ARG A 206 15.57 -2.24 -7.44
C ARG A 206 15.12 -1.72 -6.07
N GLU A 207 14.80 -2.59 -5.11
CA GLU A 207 14.49 -2.17 -3.74
C GLU A 207 15.70 -1.52 -3.05
N TYR A 208 16.91 -2.05 -3.26
CA TYR A 208 18.13 -1.44 -2.73
C TYR A 208 18.31 -0.01 -3.26
N LYS A 209 18.22 0.20 -4.57
CA LYS A 209 18.33 1.55 -5.19
C LYS A 209 17.27 2.52 -4.64
N ARG A 210 16.03 2.06 -4.45
CA ARG A 210 14.93 2.87 -3.89
C ARG A 210 15.17 3.27 -2.44
N CYS A 211 15.63 2.32 -1.62
CA CYS A 211 15.99 2.55 -0.24
C CYS A 211 17.09 3.61 -0.14
N MET A 212 18.18 3.43 -0.90
CA MET A 212 19.34 4.33 -0.88
C MET A 212 19.00 5.78 -1.29
N GLN A 213 18.08 5.98 -2.24
CA GLN A 213 17.64 7.33 -2.61
C GLN A 213 16.75 7.99 -1.56
N SER A 214 15.97 7.20 -0.82
CA SER A 214 15.12 7.71 0.26
C SER A 214 15.94 8.16 1.48
N PHE A 215 17.16 7.63 1.65
CA PHE A 215 18.06 7.92 2.78
C PHE A 215 19.16 8.96 2.49
N GLY A 216 19.14 9.64 1.34
CA GLY A 216 19.99 10.81 1.11
C GLY A 216 21.50 10.56 1.26
N GLY A 217 22.09 9.81 0.33
CA GLY A 217 23.47 10.06 -0.11
C GLY A 217 24.59 10.12 0.94
N THR A 218 24.51 9.41 2.07
CA THR A 218 25.69 9.15 2.90
C THR A 218 26.12 7.71 2.72
N GLY A 219 27.36 7.50 2.28
CA GLY A 219 27.97 6.20 1.99
C GLY A 219 28.03 5.25 3.20
N GLY A 220 26.88 4.72 3.59
CA GLY A 220 26.78 3.58 4.50
C GLY A 220 27.07 2.29 3.75
N GLN A 221 27.89 1.42 4.35
CA GLN A 221 28.19 0.09 3.84
C GLN A 221 26.91 -0.68 3.49
N GLN A 222 27.01 -1.53 2.46
CA GLN A 222 25.99 -2.54 2.17
C GLN A 222 25.53 -3.21 3.48
N PRO A 223 24.22 -3.30 3.75
CA PRO A 223 23.75 -4.12 4.86
C PRO A 223 24.30 -5.53 4.65
N SER A 224 25.06 -6.04 5.63
CA SER A 224 25.49 -7.43 5.63
C SER A 224 24.24 -8.29 5.85
N TRP A 225 23.69 -8.81 4.75
CA TRP A 225 22.74 -9.92 4.83
C TRP A 225 23.52 -11.15 5.27
N GLN A 226 23.61 -11.39 6.58
CA GLN A 226 24.15 -12.64 7.10
C GLN A 226 23.24 -13.78 6.64
N MET A 227 23.73 -14.58 5.68
CA MET A 227 23.21 -15.92 5.43
C MET A 227 23.45 -16.75 6.69
N GLY A 228 22.39 -16.97 7.47
CA GLY A 228 22.52 -17.71 8.71
C GLY A 228 21.19 -17.82 9.45
N GLU A 229 20.31 -18.65 8.92
CA GLU A 229 19.60 -19.75 9.61
C GLU A 229 18.31 -20.05 8.85
N SER A 230 18.19 -21.30 8.42
CA SER A 230 16.99 -21.84 7.80
C SER A 230 15.84 -21.82 8.79
N PHE A 231 15.06 -20.74 8.82
CA PHE A 231 13.82 -20.68 9.59
C PHE A 231 12.68 -21.22 8.76
N LYS A 232 12.21 -22.42 9.12
CA LYS A 232 10.98 -23.01 8.59
C LYS A 232 9.79 -22.15 9.00
N TYR A 233 9.22 -21.39 8.06
CA TYR A 233 7.91 -20.78 8.17
C TYR A 233 7.18 -20.99 6.85
N GLY A 234 5.95 -21.51 6.91
CA GLY A 234 5.09 -21.78 5.76
C GLY A 234 5.06 -20.60 4.80
N GLU A 235 5.36 -20.90 3.54
CA GLU A 235 6.19 -20.07 2.65
C GLU A 235 5.54 -18.73 2.24
N ASN A 236 6.35 -17.66 2.27
CA ASN A 236 6.17 -16.31 1.68
C ASN A 236 5.37 -15.25 2.47
N ILE A 237 6.05 -14.41 3.26
CA ILE A 237 5.68 -12.99 3.45
C ILE A 237 6.95 -12.13 3.70
N PHE A 238 7.21 -11.14 2.82
CA PHE A 238 8.03 -9.96 3.12
C PHE A 238 7.08 -8.81 3.50
N VAL A 239 7.09 -8.42 4.78
CA VAL A 239 6.52 -7.14 5.22
C VAL A 239 7.68 -6.19 5.46
N SER A 240 7.78 -5.10 4.69
CA SER A 240 8.62 -3.97 5.07
C SER A 240 7.96 -3.24 6.24
N LYS A 241 8.29 -3.64 7.47
CA LYS A 241 8.17 -2.73 8.62
C LYS A 241 9.47 -1.94 8.69
N ILE A 242 9.42 -0.70 8.24
CA ILE A 242 10.41 0.32 8.59
C ILE A 242 10.21 0.59 10.09
N LEU A 243 11.26 0.41 10.89
CA LEU A 243 11.35 1.01 12.23
C LEU A 243 11.73 2.48 12.09
#